data_AF-A0A8J3CXT2-F1
#
_entry.id   AF-A0A8J3CXT2-F1
#
_cell.length_a   1.000
_cell.length_b   1.000
_cell.length_c   1.000
_cell.angle_alpha   90.00
_cell.angle_beta   90.00
_cell.angle_gamma   90.00
#
_symmetry.space_group_name_H-M   'P 1'
#
loop_
_entity.id
_entity.type
_entity.pdbx_description
1 polymer ?
#
loop_
_entity_poly.entity_id
_entity_poly.type
_entity_poly.pdbx_seq_one_letter_code
_entity_poly.pdbx_strand_id
1 'polypeptide(L)'
;MRKYPLYDLDDKEFENLTTLLCRKILGEGVIPFAQGTDGGRDAKFNGKANLFPSESKPWEGKIVIQAKHTNKINASCSDSDFQRRLKNEVLPAIERLKEIDKIEYYLLFTNSKLTGKQDEKIEDLIDANTGIPNVIIADEKIQMWLQSYPDIVKEAKLQDLLRPLQFDESDLKSVIEAFHKYLPSTDPLDKNIVDFSYVDMAKKNELNKLSKDYFDNVMQRHYSHFESIDSFLKDPINKPLKEQFDDLVDELNAKITIYQNDYFAFERLLDELYDYVISNNKEFFGSGRKRLVRVFINYMYCNCFIGKKVDA
;
A
#
# COMPACT_ATOMS: atom_id res chain seq x y z
N MET A 1 -1.98 -0.92 -7.43
CA MET A 1 -0.95 -1.08 -6.38
C MET A 1 -1.58 -0.58 -5.08
N ARG A 2 -1.27 -1.21 -3.94
CA ARG A 2 -1.83 -0.82 -2.64
C ARG A 2 -1.38 0.60 -2.29
N LYS A 3 -2.29 1.38 -1.71
CA LYS A 3 -1.97 2.72 -1.20
C LYS A 3 -1.15 2.56 0.09
N TYR A 4 -0.07 3.32 0.23
CA TYR A 4 0.67 3.35 1.49
C TYR A 4 -0.16 4.10 2.54
N PRO A 5 -0.40 3.53 3.74
CA PRO A 5 -1.16 4.20 4.79
C PRO A 5 -0.29 5.25 5.47
N LEU A 6 -0.08 6.39 4.78
CA LEU A 6 0.81 7.46 5.25
C LEU A 6 0.30 8.15 6.53
N TYR A 7 -0.89 7.81 7.03
CA TYR A 7 -1.39 8.25 8.34
C TYR A 7 -0.79 7.46 9.50
N ASP A 8 -0.12 6.34 9.23
CA ASP A 8 0.62 5.55 10.24
C ASP A 8 2.05 6.06 10.46
N LEU A 9 2.50 7.01 9.64
CA LEU A 9 3.76 7.72 9.86
C LEU A 9 3.63 8.69 11.03
N ASP A 10 4.75 8.99 11.69
CA ASP A 10 4.86 10.22 12.49
C ASP A 10 5.23 11.43 11.62
N ASP A 11 5.17 12.63 12.20
CA ASP A 11 5.48 13.88 11.50
C ASP A 11 6.90 13.87 10.90
N LYS A 12 7.88 13.32 11.63
CA LYS A 12 9.28 13.26 11.22
C LYS A 12 9.50 12.26 10.09
N GLU A 13 8.86 11.10 10.14
CA GLU A 13 8.89 10.12 9.07
C GLU A 13 8.26 10.68 7.79
N PHE A 14 7.17 11.44 7.91
CA PHE A 14 6.53 12.10 6.77
C PHE A 14 7.38 13.26 6.19
N GLU A 15 8.06 14.04 7.03
CA GLU A 15 9.06 15.04 6.61
C GLU A 15 10.23 14.40 5.86
N ASN A 16 10.74 13.26 6.37
CA ASN A 16 11.78 12.49 5.69
C ASN A 16 11.32 11.98 4.32
N LEU A 17 10.10 11.43 4.24
CA LEU A 17 9.52 11.00 2.97
C LEU A 17 9.42 12.17 1.97
N THR A 18 8.91 13.31 2.43
CA THR A 18 8.81 14.54 1.63
C THR A 18 10.17 14.97 1.10
N THR A 19 11.20 14.92 1.95
CA THR A 19 12.58 15.23 1.56
C THR A 19 13.11 14.29 0.49
N LEU A 20 12.88 12.98 0.61
CA LEU A 20 13.30 11.98 -0.39
C LEU A 20 12.61 12.21 -1.75
N LEU A 21 11.30 12.49 -1.73
CA LEU A 21 10.56 12.86 -2.93
C LEU A 21 11.13 14.14 -3.55
N CYS A 22 11.37 15.18 -2.75
CA CYS A 22 11.97 16.43 -3.21
C CYS A 22 13.38 16.23 -3.77
N ARG A 23 14.23 15.38 -3.19
CA ARG A 23 15.55 15.04 -3.76
C ARG A 23 15.42 14.44 -5.15
N LYS A 24 14.40 13.62 -5.38
CA LYS A 24 14.11 13.06 -6.70
C LYS A 24 13.64 14.11 -7.72
N ILE A 25 12.71 14.97 -7.33
CA ILE A 25 12.07 15.93 -8.26
C ILE A 25 12.82 17.25 -8.44
N LEU A 26 13.49 17.74 -7.39
CA LEU A 26 14.25 18.98 -7.39
C LEU A 26 15.75 18.71 -7.56
N GLY A 27 16.28 17.72 -6.86
CA GLY A 27 17.69 17.30 -6.95
C GLY A 27 18.37 17.18 -5.59
N GLU A 28 19.60 16.67 -5.58
CA GLU A 28 20.38 16.44 -4.35
C GLU A 28 20.69 17.72 -3.56
N GLY A 29 20.46 18.91 -4.15
CA GLY A 29 20.56 20.20 -3.47
C GLY A 29 19.46 20.49 -2.45
N VAL A 30 18.51 19.56 -2.24
CA VAL A 30 17.50 19.67 -1.17
C VAL A 30 18.17 19.48 0.18
N ILE A 31 18.03 20.46 1.07
CA ILE A 31 18.61 20.48 2.40
C ILE A 31 17.47 20.39 3.42
N PRO A 32 17.30 19.26 4.12
CA PRO A 32 16.35 19.14 5.23
C PRO A 32 16.85 19.90 6.46
N PHE A 33 15.92 20.29 7.31
CA PHE A 33 16.21 20.89 8.61
C PHE A 33 15.93 19.91 9.75
N ALA A 34 16.62 20.11 10.88
CA ALA A 34 16.35 19.36 12.09
C ALA A 34 15.10 19.91 12.78
N GLN A 35 14.38 19.05 13.50
CA GLN A 35 13.17 19.40 14.24
C GLN A 35 13.42 20.49 15.30
N GLY A 36 12.61 21.54 15.30
CA GLY A 36 12.75 22.67 16.22
C GLY A 36 11.87 23.88 15.90
N THR A 37 12.31 25.09 16.27
CA THR A 37 11.69 26.36 15.86
C THR A 37 12.07 26.70 14.43
N ASP A 38 11.65 25.86 13.50
CA ASP A 38 12.12 25.84 12.10
C ASP A 38 11.55 27.02 11.30
N GLY A 39 10.62 27.75 11.95
CA GLY A 39 9.92 28.90 11.43
C GLY A 39 9.13 28.55 10.17
N GLY A 40 8.57 27.34 10.15
CA GLY A 40 7.69 26.83 9.10
C GLY A 40 8.41 26.30 7.86
N ARG A 41 9.59 25.68 8.01
CA ARG A 41 10.34 25.07 6.90
C ARG A 41 10.91 23.74 7.34
N ASP A 42 10.63 22.69 6.57
CA ASP A 42 11.15 21.35 6.86
C ASP A 42 12.34 21.02 5.93
N ALA A 43 12.36 21.63 4.74
CA ALA A 43 13.51 21.63 3.85
C ALA A 43 13.57 22.89 2.96
N LYS A 44 14.72 23.09 2.31
CA LYS A 44 14.89 24.10 1.26
C LYS A 44 15.62 23.53 0.05
N PHE A 45 15.45 24.21 -1.08
CA PHE A 45 16.23 23.98 -2.29
C PHE A 45 16.62 25.32 -2.90
N ASN A 46 17.83 25.41 -3.46
CA ASN A 46 18.25 26.58 -4.25
C ASN A 46 19.10 26.10 -5.43
N GLY A 47 18.59 26.30 -6.64
CA GLY A 47 19.23 25.88 -7.87
C GLY A 47 18.20 25.55 -8.94
N LYS A 48 18.63 24.86 -9.99
CA LYS A 48 17.78 24.40 -11.08
C LYS A 48 17.25 23.00 -10.79
N ALA A 49 15.93 22.84 -10.78
CA ALA A 49 15.27 21.58 -10.48
C ALA A 49 15.52 20.53 -11.58
N ASN A 50 15.46 19.24 -11.21
CA ASN A 50 15.59 18.13 -12.16
C ASN A 50 14.32 17.96 -13.01
N LEU A 51 13.16 17.82 -12.34
CA LEU A 51 11.91 17.36 -12.94
C LEU A 51 10.73 18.31 -12.70
N PHE A 52 10.89 19.37 -11.91
CA PHE A 52 9.79 20.23 -11.47
C PHE A 52 9.84 21.63 -12.10
N PRO A 53 8.72 22.17 -12.64
CA PRO A 53 7.45 21.48 -12.89
C PRO A 53 7.52 20.53 -14.10
N SER A 54 8.56 20.64 -14.93
CA SER A 54 8.81 19.73 -16.06
C SER A 54 10.30 19.68 -16.41
N GLU A 55 10.74 18.59 -17.03
CA GLU A 55 12.12 18.47 -17.56
C GLU A 55 12.43 19.52 -18.64
N SER A 56 11.44 19.87 -19.46
CA SER A 56 11.60 20.85 -20.55
C SER A 56 11.72 22.30 -20.06
N LYS A 57 11.17 22.60 -18.87
CA LYS A 57 11.17 23.93 -18.28
C LYS A 57 11.20 23.79 -16.76
N PRO A 58 12.36 23.41 -16.19
CA PRO A 58 12.50 23.27 -14.75
C PRO A 58 12.50 24.63 -14.08
N TRP A 59 12.03 24.66 -12.85
CA TRP A 59 12.16 25.81 -11.97
C TRP A 59 13.63 26.03 -11.61
N GLU A 60 14.04 27.29 -11.54
CA GLU A 60 15.37 27.70 -11.05
C GLU A 60 15.21 28.80 -10.02
N GLY A 61 15.66 28.55 -8.79
CA GLY A 61 15.53 29.49 -7.68
C GLY A 61 15.35 28.85 -6.32
N LYS A 62 14.92 29.65 -5.35
CA LYS A 62 14.72 29.29 -3.93
C LYS A 62 13.33 28.67 -3.71
N ILE A 63 13.31 27.37 -3.44
CA ILE A 63 12.09 26.66 -3.05
C ILE A 63 12.13 26.38 -1.54
N VAL A 64 11.03 26.69 -0.86
CA VAL A 64 10.79 26.25 0.52
C VAL A 64 9.81 25.09 0.51
N ILE A 65 10.13 24.05 1.29
CA ILE A 65 9.34 22.82 1.40
C ILE A 65 8.83 22.74 2.82
N GLN A 66 7.52 22.53 2.97
CA GLN A 66 6.87 22.28 4.24
C GLN A 66 5.93 21.08 4.12
N ALA A 67 5.84 20.28 5.16
CA ALA A 67 5.01 19.12 5.31
C ALA A 67 3.97 19.36 6.42
N LYS A 68 2.74 18.94 6.17
CA LYS A 68 1.64 18.93 7.14
C LYS A 68 1.02 17.54 7.15
N HIS A 69 1.42 16.77 8.15
CA HIS A 69 0.98 15.43 8.37
C HIS A 69 -0.22 15.37 9.34
N THR A 70 -1.01 14.30 9.25
CA THR A 70 -2.09 13.96 10.18
C THR A 70 -2.28 12.45 10.27
N ASN A 71 -2.43 11.92 11.49
CA ASN A 71 -2.77 10.51 11.71
C ASN A 71 -4.26 10.21 11.46
N LYS A 72 -5.07 11.20 11.08
CA LYS A 72 -6.50 10.99 10.79
C LYS A 72 -6.66 10.23 9.48
N ILE A 73 -7.21 9.02 9.58
CA ILE A 73 -7.59 8.21 8.43
C ILE A 73 -8.61 8.98 7.58
N ASN A 74 -8.41 8.99 6.25
CA ASN A 74 -9.26 9.71 5.30
C ASN A 74 -9.36 11.23 5.55
N ALA A 75 -8.33 11.85 6.13
CA ALA A 75 -8.26 13.30 6.25
C ALA A 75 -8.39 14.00 4.89
N SER A 76 -8.95 15.21 4.92
CA SER A 76 -9.15 16.06 3.75
C SER A 76 -8.53 17.43 3.96
N CYS A 77 -8.00 18.03 2.90
CA CYS A 77 -7.56 19.43 2.93
C CYS A 77 -8.72 20.40 3.22
N SER A 78 -9.99 19.98 3.04
CA SER A 78 -11.17 20.77 3.42
C SER A 78 -11.49 20.74 4.91
N ASP A 79 -10.82 19.87 5.68
CA ASP A 79 -11.08 19.75 7.12
C ASP A 79 -10.71 21.04 7.85
N SER A 80 -11.50 21.42 8.86
CA SER A 80 -11.31 22.64 9.63
C SER A 80 -9.91 22.72 10.28
N ASP A 81 -9.38 21.59 10.73
CA ASP A 81 -8.03 21.52 11.30
C ASP A 81 -6.95 21.86 10.28
N PHE A 82 -7.05 21.33 9.06
CA PHE A 82 -6.11 21.66 7.99
C PHE A 82 -6.22 23.15 7.62
N GLN A 83 -7.45 23.66 7.46
CA GLN A 83 -7.70 25.07 7.16
C GLN A 83 -7.16 26.01 8.24
N ARG A 84 -7.25 25.62 9.51
CA ARG A 84 -6.67 26.37 10.63
C ARG A 84 -5.14 26.39 10.56
N ARG A 85 -4.50 25.25 10.31
CA ARG A 85 -3.03 25.17 10.16
C ARG A 85 -2.54 25.99 8.97
N LEU A 86 -3.28 25.97 7.86
CA LEU A 86 -2.98 26.78 6.68
C LEU A 86 -2.92 28.28 7.04
N LYS A 87 -3.92 28.79 7.75
CA LYS A 87 -4.00 30.20 8.14
C LYS A 87 -3.01 30.60 9.24
N ASN A 88 -2.81 29.75 10.24
CA ASN A 88 -2.08 30.11 11.45
C ASN A 88 -0.59 29.73 11.40
N GLU A 89 -0.21 28.79 10.53
CA GLU A 89 1.16 28.28 10.46
C GLU A 89 1.78 28.49 9.07
N VAL A 90 1.07 28.13 7.99
CA VAL A 90 1.61 28.18 6.63
C VAL A 90 1.71 29.62 6.11
N LEU A 91 0.61 30.40 6.12
CA LEU A 91 0.63 31.78 5.63
C LEU A 91 1.66 32.66 6.35
N PRO A 92 1.72 32.69 7.70
CA PRO A 92 2.70 33.51 8.41
C PRO A 92 4.14 33.07 8.14
N ALA A 93 4.37 31.77 7.91
CA ALA A 93 5.68 31.27 7.52
C ALA A 93 6.09 31.83 6.14
N ILE A 94 5.23 31.75 5.13
CA ILE A 94 5.53 32.28 3.79
C ILE A 94 5.79 33.79 3.84
N GLU A 95 4.94 34.56 4.53
CA GLU A 95 5.09 36.02 4.67
C GLU A 95 6.45 36.39 5.28
N ARG A 96 6.79 35.78 6.42
CA ARG A 96 8.08 35.99 7.08
C ARG A 96 9.26 35.68 6.16
N LEU A 97 9.15 34.60 5.37
CA LEU A 97 10.21 34.15 4.47
C LEU A 97 10.40 35.07 3.27
N LYS A 98 9.30 35.63 2.77
CA LYS A 98 9.29 36.63 1.71
C LYS A 98 9.96 37.92 2.18
N GLU A 99 9.67 38.39 3.39
CA GLU A 99 10.27 39.61 3.95
C GLU A 99 11.80 39.55 4.03
N ILE A 100 12.37 38.36 4.25
CA ILE A 100 13.82 38.14 4.36
C ILE A 100 14.47 37.60 3.07
N ASP A 101 13.75 37.62 1.94
CA ASP A 101 14.21 37.12 0.63
C ASP A 101 14.78 35.68 0.70
N LYS A 102 14.06 34.78 1.38
CA LYS A 102 14.43 33.35 1.50
C LYS A 102 13.51 32.39 0.77
N ILE A 103 12.56 32.90 -0.02
CA ILE A 103 11.58 32.08 -0.75
C ILE A 103 11.23 32.76 -2.08
N GLU A 104 11.15 31.96 -3.14
CA GLU A 104 10.64 32.34 -4.46
C GLU A 104 9.54 31.39 -4.94
N TYR A 105 9.48 30.18 -4.38
CA TYR A 105 8.44 29.19 -4.62
C TYR A 105 8.14 28.41 -3.32
N TYR A 106 6.88 28.06 -3.08
CA TYR A 106 6.47 27.29 -1.90
C TYR A 106 5.87 25.93 -2.27
N LEU A 107 6.38 24.86 -1.66
CA LEU A 107 5.85 23.50 -1.80
C LEU A 107 5.26 23.03 -0.47
N LEU A 108 3.97 22.74 -0.46
CA LEU A 108 3.27 22.18 0.70
C LEU A 108 2.96 20.70 0.46
N PHE A 109 3.45 19.81 1.31
CA PHE A 109 3.13 18.39 1.29
C PHE A 109 2.10 18.05 2.37
N THR A 110 1.17 17.16 2.06
CA THR A 110 0.25 16.60 3.06
C THR A 110 -0.23 15.21 2.67
N ASN A 111 -0.46 14.35 3.67
CA ASN A 111 -1.12 13.06 3.49
C ASN A 111 -2.66 13.17 3.51
N SER A 112 -3.21 14.39 3.50
CA SER A 112 -4.65 14.63 3.36
C SER A 112 -5.07 14.62 1.89
N LYS A 113 -6.31 14.18 1.62
CA LYS A 113 -6.89 14.18 0.27
C LYS A 113 -7.13 15.60 -0.24
N LEU A 114 -6.94 15.80 -1.53
CA LEU A 114 -7.20 17.09 -2.19
C LEU A 114 -8.20 16.95 -3.33
N THR A 115 -9.21 17.82 -3.31
CA THR A 115 -10.18 17.95 -4.41
C THR A 115 -9.85 19.16 -5.26
N GLY A 116 -10.17 19.16 -6.55
CA GLY A 116 -9.85 20.29 -7.44
C GLY A 116 -10.43 21.63 -6.97
N LYS A 117 -11.65 21.65 -6.41
CA LYS A 117 -12.23 22.88 -5.82
C LYS A 117 -11.49 23.37 -4.58
N GLN A 118 -10.86 22.45 -3.84
CA GLN A 118 -10.11 22.80 -2.65
C GLN A 118 -8.68 23.23 -2.99
N ASP A 119 -8.10 22.69 -4.06
CA ASP A 119 -6.83 23.11 -4.64
C ASP A 119 -6.88 24.59 -5.05
N GLU A 120 -7.85 24.97 -5.90
CA GLU A 120 -8.11 26.35 -6.32
C GLU A 120 -8.24 27.31 -5.13
N LYS A 121 -8.99 26.92 -4.09
CA LYS A 121 -9.15 27.74 -2.87
C LYS A 121 -7.86 27.92 -2.08
N ILE A 122 -6.99 26.91 -2.05
CA ILE A 122 -5.72 26.99 -1.31
C ILE A 122 -4.73 27.86 -2.08
N GLU A 123 -4.66 27.67 -3.41
CA GLU A 123 -3.85 28.49 -4.32
C GLU A 123 -4.25 29.97 -4.21
N ASP A 124 -5.55 30.28 -4.39
CA ASP A 124 -6.10 31.63 -4.27
C ASP A 124 -5.78 32.27 -2.90
N LEU A 125 -5.88 31.48 -1.83
CA LEU A 125 -5.60 31.97 -0.48
C LEU A 125 -4.12 32.33 -0.32
N ILE A 126 -3.20 31.48 -0.76
CA ILE A 126 -1.76 31.74 -0.63
C ILE A 126 -1.36 32.91 -1.55
N ASP A 127 -1.87 32.95 -2.78
CA ASP A 127 -1.57 33.99 -3.75
C ASP A 127 -2.06 35.36 -3.28
N ALA A 128 -3.30 35.46 -2.81
CA ALA A 128 -3.87 36.72 -2.36
C ALA A 128 -3.15 37.31 -1.14
N ASN A 129 -2.60 36.47 -0.26
CA ASN A 129 -1.91 36.93 0.96
C ASN A 129 -0.42 37.15 0.74
N THR A 130 0.23 36.33 -0.09
CA THR A 130 1.70 36.26 -0.14
C THR A 130 2.27 36.61 -1.51
N GLY A 131 1.53 36.39 -2.60
CA GLY A 131 2.02 36.51 -3.98
C GLY A 131 3.23 35.62 -4.30
N ILE A 132 3.49 34.59 -3.50
CA ILE A 132 4.54 33.60 -3.75
C ILE A 132 3.91 32.43 -4.53
N PRO A 133 4.44 32.09 -5.73
CA PRO A 133 4.01 30.91 -6.45
C PRO A 133 4.09 29.66 -5.57
N ASN A 134 3.04 28.85 -5.59
CA ASN A 134 2.89 27.73 -4.68
C ASN A 134 2.25 26.52 -5.37
N VAL A 135 2.46 25.33 -4.79
CA VAL A 135 1.64 24.16 -5.09
C VAL A 135 1.53 23.27 -3.87
N ILE A 136 0.35 22.65 -3.72
CA ILE A 136 0.12 21.60 -2.74
C ILE A 136 0.30 20.22 -3.39
N ILE A 137 1.17 19.41 -2.80
CA ILE A 137 1.36 18.00 -3.15
C ILE A 137 0.64 17.17 -2.09
N ALA A 138 -0.61 16.86 -2.39
CA ALA A 138 -1.48 16.05 -1.54
C ALA A 138 -1.29 14.54 -1.75
N ASP A 139 -1.98 13.76 -0.94
CA ASP A 139 -1.84 12.31 -0.88
C ASP A 139 -1.98 11.64 -2.25
N GLU A 140 -2.91 12.05 -3.10
CA GLU A 140 -3.08 11.50 -4.44
C GLU A 140 -1.77 11.56 -5.27
N LYS A 141 -1.09 12.71 -5.26
CA LYS A 141 0.16 12.90 -5.99
C LYS A 141 1.33 12.19 -5.32
N ILE A 142 1.39 12.17 -3.99
CA ILE A 142 2.40 11.44 -3.23
C ILE A 142 2.34 9.95 -3.58
N GLN A 143 1.15 9.34 -3.55
CA GLN A 143 0.96 7.92 -3.86
C GLN A 143 1.36 7.61 -5.31
N MET A 144 1.08 8.49 -6.27
CA MET A 144 1.55 8.33 -7.65
C MET A 144 3.08 8.36 -7.76
N TRP A 145 3.75 9.24 -7.01
CA TRP A 145 5.21 9.27 -6.97
C TRP A 145 5.81 8.05 -6.29
N LEU A 146 5.21 7.55 -5.20
CA LEU A 146 5.65 6.31 -4.56
C LEU A 146 5.57 5.11 -5.50
N GLN A 147 4.57 5.07 -6.38
CA GLN A 147 4.48 4.04 -7.43
C GLN A 147 5.57 4.21 -8.50
N SER A 148 5.89 5.46 -8.84
CA SER A 148 6.88 5.78 -9.88
C SER A 148 8.33 5.61 -9.40
N TYR A 149 8.56 5.69 -8.08
CA TYR A 149 9.89 5.72 -7.45
C TYR A 149 10.02 4.64 -6.37
N PRO A 150 10.12 3.35 -6.74
CA PRO A 150 10.18 2.24 -5.78
C PRO A 150 11.42 2.29 -4.86
N ASP A 151 12.51 2.94 -5.29
CA ASP A 151 13.69 3.13 -4.45
C ASP A 151 13.38 4.00 -3.22
N ILE A 152 12.52 5.01 -3.37
CA ILE A 152 12.09 5.89 -2.27
C ILE A 152 11.23 5.11 -1.27
N VAL A 153 10.33 4.24 -1.76
CA VAL A 153 9.53 3.35 -0.90
C VAL A 153 10.45 2.52 0.00
N LYS A 154 11.50 1.93 -0.59
CA LYS A 154 12.45 1.09 0.12
C LYS A 154 13.28 1.89 1.12
N GLU A 155 13.78 3.08 0.73
CA GLU A 155 14.58 3.96 1.58
C GLU A 155 13.79 4.50 2.77
N ALA A 156 12.54 4.92 2.54
CA ALA A 156 11.62 5.37 3.57
C ALA A 156 10.97 4.21 4.36
N LYS A 157 11.30 2.96 4.03
CA LYS A 157 10.75 1.74 4.65
C LYS A 157 9.22 1.66 4.65
N LEU A 158 8.55 2.23 3.64
CA LEU A 158 7.08 2.29 3.62
C LEU A 158 6.43 0.92 3.47
N GLN A 159 7.17 -0.11 3.03
CA GLN A 159 6.70 -1.50 3.10
C GLN A 159 6.34 -1.94 4.51
N ASP A 160 6.93 -1.33 5.54
CA ASP A 160 6.63 -1.65 6.94
C ASP A 160 5.24 -1.16 7.35
N LEU A 161 4.72 -0.13 6.67
CA LEU A 161 3.35 0.37 6.82
C LEU A 161 2.33 -0.53 6.11
N LEU A 162 2.77 -1.28 5.10
CA LEU A 162 1.96 -2.28 4.41
C LEU A 162 1.91 -3.62 5.15
N ARG A 163 2.38 -3.68 6.40
CA ARG A 163 2.28 -4.86 7.27
C ARG A 163 0.91 -5.14 7.94
N PRO A 164 -0.27 -4.83 7.37
CA PRO A 164 -1.50 -5.30 8.01
C PRO A 164 -1.91 -6.77 7.76
N LEU A 165 -1.23 -7.52 6.89
CA LEU A 165 -1.45 -8.97 6.71
C LEU A 165 -0.40 -9.82 7.41
N GLN A 166 0.06 -9.41 8.59
CA GLN A 166 0.79 -10.30 9.49
C GLN A 166 -0.20 -11.25 10.16
N PHE A 167 -0.05 -12.55 9.97
CA PHE A 167 -0.82 -13.62 10.61
C PHE A 167 0.15 -14.70 11.07
N ASP A 168 -0.28 -15.67 11.87
CA ASP A 168 0.59 -16.81 12.17
C ASP A 168 0.72 -17.71 10.94
N GLU A 169 1.75 -17.46 10.12
CA GLU A 169 1.95 -18.24 8.91
C GLU A 169 2.46 -19.66 9.19
N SER A 170 2.83 -19.97 10.43
CA SER A 170 3.35 -21.28 10.82
C SER A 170 2.26 -22.36 10.75
N ASP A 171 0.99 -22.01 10.94
CA ASP A 171 -0.16 -22.90 10.74
C ASP A 171 -0.25 -23.34 9.27
N LEU A 172 -0.20 -22.39 8.34
CA LEU A 172 -0.24 -22.71 6.90
C LEU A 172 0.98 -23.55 6.48
N LYS A 173 2.17 -23.22 7.01
CA LYS A 173 3.38 -23.99 6.76
C LYS A 173 3.23 -25.44 7.21
N SER A 174 2.73 -25.66 8.43
CA SER A 174 2.55 -26.99 9.02
C SER A 174 1.56 -27.84 8.22
N VAL A 175 0.44 -27.24 7.82
CA VAL A 175 -0.55 -27.88 6.94
C VAL A 175 0.05 -28.24 5.58
N ILE A 176 0.79 -27.33 4.95
CA ILE A 176 1.46 -27.59 3.66
C ILE A 176 2.52 -28.68 3.79
N GLU A 177 3.29 -28.70 4.88
CA GLU A 177 4.30 -29.72 5.12
C GLU A 177 3.67 -31.12 5.23
N ALA A 178 2.60 -31.24 6.02
CA ALA A 178 1.87 -32.50 6.18
C ALA A 178 1.17 -32.91 4.89
N PHE A 179 0.52 -31.98 4.19
CA PHE A 179 -0.12 -32.24 2.90
C PHE A 179 0.88 -32.72 1.84
N HIS A 180 2.06 -32.11 1.78
CA HIS A 180 3.10 -32.53 0.85
C HIS A 180 3.59 -33.95 1.11
N LYS A 181 3.60 -34.40 2.38
CA LYS A 181 3.92 -35.79 2.77
C LYS A 181 2.78 -36.77 2.45
N TYR A 182 1.54 -36.28 2.46
CA TYR A 182 0.33 -37.06 2.13
C TYR A 182 0.21 -37.35 0.62
N LEU A 183 0.71 -36.45 -0.24
CA LEU A 183 0.67 -36.66 -1.69
C LEU A 183 1.50 -37.89 -2.11
N PRO A 184 0.96 -38.79 -2.96
CA PRO A 184 1.70 -39.95 -3.43
C PRO A 184 2.94 -39.54 -4.23
N SER A 185 4.00 -40.35 -4.15
CA SER A 185 5.32 -40.08 -4.77
C SER A 185 5.28 -39.97 -6.30
N THR A 186 4.21 -40.43 -6.93
CA THR A 186 3.91 -40.20 -8.35
C THR A 186 3.14 -38.90 -8.46
N ASP A 187 3.83 -37.87 -8.95
CA ASP A 187 3.35 -36.51 -9.06
C ASP A 187 1.95 -36.43 -9.72
N PRO A 188 0.86 -36.16 -8.97
CA PRO A 188 -0.47 -35.96 -9.55
C PRO A 188 -0.58 -34.59 -10.24
N LEU A 189 0.46 -33.75 -10.16
CA LEU A 189 0.44 -32.34 -10.56
C LEU A 189 0.10 -32.08 -12.04
N ASP A 190 0.03 -33.14 -12.87
CA ASP A 190 -0.28 -33.10 -14.31
C ASP A 190 -1.63 -33.71 -14.71
N LYS A 191 -2.42 -34.30 -13.79
CA LYS A 191 -3.64 -35.01 -14.19
C LYS A 191 -4.92 -34.20 -13.98
N ASN A 192 -5.48 -33.82 -15.13
CA ASN A 192 -6.86 -33.40 -15.39
C ASN A 192 -7.28 -32.05 -14.80
N ILE A 193 -7.29 -31.05 -15.68
CA ILE A 193 -8.11 -29.83 -15.53
C ILE A 193 -9.57 -30.30 -15.57
N VAL A 194 -10.19 -30.46 -14.41
CA VAL A 194 -11.64 -30.64 -14.32
C VAL A 194 -12.24 -29.25 -14.42
N ASP A 195 -13.02 -29.02 -15.47
CA ASP A 195 -13.77 -27.78 -15.67
C ASP A 195 -14.92 -27.73 -14.66
N PHE A 196 -14.66 -27.14 -13.49
CA PHE A 196 -15.71 -26.83 -12.54
C PHE A 196 -16.29 -25.46 -12.91
N SER A 197 -17.41 -25.47 -13.64
CA SER A 197 -18.22 -24.28 -13.86
C SER A 197 -18.96 -23.88 -12.57
N TYR A 198 -18.26 -23.23 -11.63
CA TYR A 198 -18.92 -22.60 -10.49
C TYR A 198 -19.53 -21.27 -10.95
N VAL A 199 -20.82 -21.30 -11.33
CA VAL A 199 -21.62 -20.11 -11.67
C VAL A 199 -21.58 -19.06 -10.54
N ASP A 200 -21.32 -19.48 -9.31
CA ASP A 200 -21.18 -18.62 -8.13
C ASP A 200 -19.84 -17.84 -8.07
N MET A 201 -18.78 -18.33 -8.72
CA MET A 201 -17.48 -17.66 -8.69
C MET A 201 -17.47 -16.33 -9.46
N ALA A 202 -18.26 -16.20 -10.53
CA ALA A 202 -18.34 -14.93 -11.26
C ALA A 202 -18.83 -13.78 -10.36
N LYS A 203 -19.90 -14.03 -9.59
CA LYS A 203 -20.45 -13.05 -8.63
C LYS A 203 -19.49 -12.78 -7.49
N LYS A 204 -18.86 -13.83 -6.95
CA LYS A 204 -17.86 -13.69 -5.88
C LYS A 204 -16.65 -12.86 -6.34
N ASN A 205 -16.16 -13.10 -7.55
CA ASN A 205 -15.03 -12.38 -8.12
C ASN A 205 -15.36 -10.89 -8.27
N GLU A 206 -16.55 -10.56 -8.78
CA GLU A 206 -17.03 -9.17 -8.85
C GLU A 206 -17.11 -8.52 -7.46
N LEU A 207 -17.72 -9.19 -6.48
CA LEU A 207 -17.89 -8.70 -5.11
C LEU A 207 -16.55 -8.38 -4.41
N ASN A 208 -15.52 -9.19 -4.70
CA ASN A 208 -14.19 -9.01 -4.13
C ASN A 208 -13.28 -8.12 -5.00
N LYS A 209 -13.67 -7.76 -6.23
CA LYS A 209 -12.81 -7.11 -7.25
C LYS A 209 -11.62 -7.98 -7.67
N LEU A 210 -11.83 -9.29 -7.83
CA LEU A 210 -10.85 -10.20 -8.42
C LEU A 210 -10.95 -10.14 -9.95
N SER A 211 -9.82 -9.95 -10.65
CA SER A 211 -9.85 -9.94 -12.12
C SER A 211 -10.16 -11.31 -12.73
N LYS A 212 -10.87 -11.28 -13.86
CA LYS A 212 -11.14 -12.47 -14.68
C LYS A 212 -9.84 -13.14 -15.14
N ASP A 213 -8.85 -12.36 -15.55
CA ASP A 213 -7.56 -12.89 -16.00
C ASP A 213 -6.83 -13.67 -14.91
N TYR A 214 -6.82 -13.16 -13.66
CA TYR A 214 -6.23 -13.89 -12.55
C TYR A 214 -6.99 -15.17 -12.23
N PHE A 215 -8.33 -15.11 -12.23
CA PHE A 215 -9.16 -16.28 -11.99
C PHE A 215 -8.91 -17.38 -13.03
N ASP A 216 -9.02 -17.06 -14.32
CA ASP A 216 -8.90 -18.01 -15.44
C ASP A 216 -7.48 -18.58 -15.55
N ASN A 217 -6.45 -17.73 -15.40
CA ASN A 217 -5.06 -18.15 -15.65
C ASN A 217 -4.32 -18.66 -14.42
N VAL A 218 -4.78 -18.34 -13.20
CA VAL A 218 -4.09 -18.72 -11.96
C VAL A 218 -4.94 -19.63 -11.09
N MET A 219 -6.17 -19.23 -10.74
CA MET A 219 -6.99 -19.99 -9.79
C MET A 219 -7.51 -21.31 -10.37
N GLN A 220 -8.06 -21.30 -11.59
CA GLN A 220 -8.64 -22.50 -12.20
C GLN A 220 -7.61 -23.62 -12.38
N ARG A 221 -6.35 -23.28 -12.64
CA ARG A 221 -5.25 -24.26 -12.75
C ARG A 221 -4.97 -25.01 -11.44
N HIS A 222 -5.49 -24.53 -10.32
CA HIS A 222 -5.34 -25.16 -9.01
C HIS A 222 -6.52 -26.07 -8.62
N TYR A 223 -7.60 -26.10 -9.39
CA TYR A 223 -8.81 -26.87 -9.04
C TYR A 223 -8.56 -28.36 -8.95
N SER A 224 -7.64 -28.89 -9.77
CA SER A 224 -7.22 -30.29 -9.72
C SER A 224 -6.64 -30.70 -8.37
N HIS A 225 -6.25 -29.75 -7.51
CA HIS A 225 -5.67 -30.00 -6.18
C HIS A 225 -6.70 -29.89 -5.05
N PHE A 226 -7.87 -29.28 -5.30
CA PHE A 226 -8.81 -28.92 -4.24
C PHE A 226 -9.45 -30.16 -3.62
N GLU A 227 -9.78 -31.18 -4.41
CA GLU A 227 -10.31 -32.44 -3.90
C GLU A 227 -9.31 -33.18 -3.01
N SER A 228 -8.02 -33.14 -3.35
CA SER A 228 -6.97 -33.72 -2.51
C SER A 228 -6.81 -32.96 -1.19
N ILE A 229 -6.89 -31.63 -1.21
CA ILE A 229 -6.85 -30.81 0.01
C ILE A 229 -8.07 -31.09 0.88
N ASP A 230 -9.26 -31.16 0.29
CA ASP A 230 -10.50 -31.45 1.01
C ASP A 230 -10.47 -32.84 1.66
N SER A 231 -10.01 -33.85 0.91
CA SER A 231 -9.84 -35.22 1.41
C SER A 231 -8.83 -35.28 2.56
N PHE A 232 -7.70 -34.58 2.42
CA PHE A 232 -6.66 -34.50 3.44
C PHE A 232 -7.18 -33.85 4.73
N LEU A 233 -7.87 -32.70 4.64
CA LEU A 233 -8.41 -31.99 5.80
C LEU A 233 -9.58 -32.73 6.48
N LYS A 234 -10.36 -33.52 5.71
CA LYS A 234 -11.48 -34.32 6.25
C LYS A 234 -11.04 -35.65 6.88
N ASP A 235 -9.83 -36.12 6.60
CA ASP A 235 -9.31 -37.34 7.19
C ASP A 235 -9.23 -37.20 8.73
N PRO A 236 -9.88 -38.08 9.51
CA PRO A 236 -9.83 -38.03 10.97
C PRO A 236 -8.42 -38.02 11.56
N ILE A 237 -7.43 -38.63 10.88
CA ILE A 237 -6.02 -38.64 11.31
C ILE A 237 -5.44 -37.22 11.29
N ASN A 238 -5.90 -36.36 10.38
CA ASN A 238 -5.42 -35.00 10.21
C ASN A 238 -6.24 -33.97 11.00
N LYS A 239 -7.10 -34.41 11.93
CA LYS A 239 -7.95 -33.52 12.73
C LYS A 239 -7.17 -32.33 13.38
N PRO A 240 -5.99 -32.52 14.00
CA PRO A 240 -5.24 -31.39 14.57
C PRO A 240 -4.78 -30.37 13.51
N LEU A 241 -4.43 -30.84 12.31
CA LEU A 241 -4.03 -29.97 11.19
C LEU A 241 -5.25 -29.23 10.59
N LYS A 242 -6.43 -29.86 10.61
CA LYS A 242 -7.68 -29.20 10.25
C LYS A 242 -8.02 -28.08 11.24
N GLU A 243 -7.84 -28.30 12.54
CA GLU A 243 -8.07 -27.26 13.56
C GLU A 243 -7.13 -26.06 13.34
N GLN A 244 -5.83 -26.30 13.09
CA GLN A 244 -4.89 -25.24 12.70
C GLN A 244 -5.30 -24.50 11.41
N PHE A 245 -5.77 -25.24 10.40
CA PHE A 245 -6.28 -24.64 9.17
C PHE A 245 -7.51 -23.77 9.43
N ASP A 246 -8.42 -24.19 10.30
CA ASP A 246 -9.62 -23.44 10.65
C ASP A 246 -9.27 -22.16 11.43
N ASP A 247 -8.33 -22.22 12.40
CA ASP A 247 -7.82 -21.06 13.14
C ASP A 247 -7.15 -20.03 12.21
N LEU A 248 -6.32 -20.50 11.29
CA LEU A 248 -5.73 -19.70 10.23
C LEU A 248 -6.80 -19.00 9.38
N VAL A 249 -7.85 -19.72 8.97
CA VAL A 249 -8.93 -19.17 8.16
C VAL A 249 -9.67 -18.06 8.92
N ASP A 250 -9.93 -18.24 10.22
CA ASP A 250 -10.57 -17.23 11.05
C ASP A 250 -9.72 -15.95 11.16
N GLU A 251 -8.43 -16.10 11.43
CA GLU A 251 -7.49 -14.98 11.51
C GLU A 251 -7.39 -14.23 10.16
N LEU A 252 -7.26 -14.97 9.05
CA LEU A 252 -7.20 -14.38 7.71
C LEU A 252 -8.49 -13.64 7.36
N ASN A 253 -9.66 -14.17 7.73
CA ASN A 253 -10.94 -13.49 7.50
C ASN A 253 -11.02 -12.15 8.23
N ALA A 254 -10.58 -12.10 9.49
CA ALA A 254 -10.55 -10.87 10.26
C ALA A 254 -9.66 -9.82 9.56
N LYS A 255 -8.46 -10.20 9.13
CA LYS A 255 -7.53 -9.27 8.44
C LYS A 255 -8.04 -8.85 7.07
N ILE A 256 -8.52 -9.79 6.25
CA ILE A 256 -9.08 -9.49 4.93
C ILE A 256 -10.25 -8.53 5.08
N THR A 257 -11.11 -8.71 6.08
CA THR A 257 -12.24 -7.82 6.34
C THR A 257 -11.81 -6.37 6.55
N ILE A 258 -10.73 -6.16 7.32
CA ILE A 258 -10.18 -4.83 7.63
C ILE A 258 -9.51 -4.23 6.39
N TYR A 259 -8.64 -4.98 5.71
CA TYR A 259 -7.69 -4.42 4.74
C TYR A 259 -8.06 -4.56 3.27
N GLN A 260 -9.05 -5.39 2.92
CA GLN A 260 -9.42 -5.64 1.51
C GLN A 260 -9.73 -4.36 0.71
N ASN A 261 -10.26 -3.32 1.36
CA ASN A 261 -10.64 -2.07 0.68
C ASN A 261 -9.43 -1.18 0.34
N ASP A 262 -8.24 -1.47 0.92
CA ASP A 262 -6.99 -0.77 0.60
C ASP A 262 -6.38 -1.25 -0.73
N TYR A 263 -6.91 -2.35 -1.27
CA TYR A 263 -6.47 -2.93 -2.53
C TYR A 263 -7.41 -2.57 -3.67
N PHE A 264 -6.80 -2.16 -4.78
CA PHE A 264 -7.55 -1.92 -6.02
C PHE A 264 -8.14 -3.21 -6.62
N ALA A 265 -7.43 -4.33 -6.48
CA ALA A 265 -7.83 -5.64 -6.98
C ALA A 265 -7.48 -6.73 -5.95
N PHE A 266 -8.38 -7.69 -5.76
CA PHE A 266 -8.26 -8.69 -4.69
C PHE A 266 -7.04 -9.59 -4.85
N GLU A 267 -6.64 -9.90 -6.09
CA GLU A 267 -5.47 -10.74 -6.35
C GLU A 267 -4.19 -10.14 -5.78
N ARG A 268 -4.12 -8.82 -5.59
CA ARG A 268 -2.96 -8.16 -4.96
C ARG A 268 -2.88 -8.45 -3.47
N LEU A 269 -4.03 -8.59 -2.80
CA LEU A 269 -4.07 -9.03 -1.41
C LEU A 269 -3.61 -10.49 -1.30
N LEU A 270 -4.11 -11.36 -2.19
CA LEU A 270 -3.71 -12.78 -2.22
C LEU A 270 -2.22 -12.94 -2.52
N ASP A 271 -1.66 -12.08 -3.37
CA ASP A 271 -0.24 -12.04 -3.68
C ASP A 271 0.59 -11.63 -2.46
N GLU A 272 0.13 -10.63 -1.70
CA GLU A 272 0.79 -10.17 -0.47
C GLU A 272 0.79 -11.26 0.62
N LEU A 273 -0.33 -11.98 0.79
CA LEU A 273 -0.41 -13.15 1.68
C LEU A 273 0.63 -14.22 1.32
N TYR A 274 0.74 -14.52 0.03
CA TYR A 274 1.73 -15.48 -0.45
C TYR A 274 3.16 -14.99 -0.16
N ASP A 275 3.48 -13.73 -0.49
CA ASP A 275 4.82 -13.18 -0.30
C ASP A 275 5.21 -13.15 1.18
N TYR A 276 4.26 -12.88 2.07
CA TYR A 276 4.44 -12.94 3.53
C TYR A 276 4.84 -14.34 3.98
N VAL A 277 4.06 -15.36 3.62
CA VAL A 277 4.33 -16.77 3.96
C VAL A 277 5.71 -17.21 3.47
N ILE A 278 6.03 -16.89 2.21
CA ILE A 278 7.32 -17.23 1.61
C ILE A 278 8.47 -16.50 2.31
N SER A 279 8.28 -15.23 2.66
CA SER A 279 9.33 -14.39 3.24
C SER A 279 9.69 -14.77 4.68
N ASN A 280 8.71 -15.23 5.47
CA ASN A 280 8.96 -15.72 6.83
C ASN A 280 9.47 -17.17 6.85
N ASN A 281 9.25 -17.95 5.79
CA ASN A 281 9.63 -19.36 5.71
C ASN A 281 10.58 -19.65 4.53
N LYS A 282 11.52 -18.73 4.28
CA LYS A 282 12.45 -18.78 3.13
C LYS A 282 13.24 -20.09 3.04
N GLU A 283 13.69 -20.65 4.16
CA GLU A 283 14.45 -21.90 4.15
C GLU A 283 13.57 -23.09 3.72
N PHE A 284 12.35 -23.16 4.26
CA PHE A 284 11.41 -24.24 3.98
C PHE A 284 10.88 -24.21 2.54
N PHE A 285 10.46 -23.04 2.07
CA PHE A 285 9.91 -22.85 0.71
C PHE A 285 10.95 -22.52 -0.35
N GLY A 286 12.18 -22.16 0.04
CA GLY A 286 13.28 -21.92 -0.89
C GLY A 286 13.74 -23.17 -1.64
N SER A 287 13.51 -24.35 -1.04
CA SER A 287 13.88 -25.66 -1.59
C SER A 287 12.78 -26.33 -2.44
N GLY A 288 11.61 -25.71 -2.60
CA GLY A 288 10.46 -26.27 -3.32
C GLY A 288 9.13 -25.86 -2.68
N ARG A 289 8.00 -26.45 -3.09
CA ARG A 289 6.66 -26.30 -2.45
C ARG A 289 6.02 -24.91 -2.51
N LYS A 290 6.67 -23.89 -3.07
CA LYS A 290 6.09 -22.54 -3.28
C LYS A 290 4.72 -22.59 -3.97
N ARG A 291 4.56 -23.47 -4.96
CA ARG A 291 3.28 -23.69 -5.65
C ARG A 291 2.15 -24.05 -4.67
N LEU A 292 2.43 -24.89 -3.66
CA LEU A 292 1.43 -25.31 -2.67
C LEU A 292 0.91 -24.15 -1.84
N VAL A 293 1.75 -23.16 -1.50
CA VAL A 293 1.30 -21.95 -0.80
C VAL A 293 0.20 -21.24 -1.60
N ARG A 294 0.43 -21.06 -2.90
CA ARG A 294 -0.56 -20.42 -3.78
C ARG A 294 -1.79 -21.29 -4.01
N VAL A 295 -1.63 -22.61 -4.08
CA VAL A 295 -2.76 -23.56 -4.19
C VAL A 295 -3.66 -23.45 -2.95
N PHE A 296 -3.11 -23.46 -1.74
CA PHE A 296 -3.88 -23.35 -0.50
C PHE A 296 -4.58 -21.98 -0.36
N ILE A 297 -3.91 -20.88 -0.73
CA ILE A 297 -4.53 -19.54 -0.73
C ILE A 297 -5.73 -19.50 -1.71
N ASN A 298 -5.56 -20.05 -2.91
CA ASN A 298 -6.66 -20.12 -3.89
C ASN A 298 -7.76 -21.10 -3.44
N TYR A 299 -7.41 -22.22 -2.79
CA TYR A 299 -8.36 -23.16 -2.19
C TYR A 299 -9.23 -22.45 -1.16
N MET A 300 -8.63 -21.68 -0.26
CA MET A 300 -9.33 -20.88 0.75
C MET A 300 -10.31 -19.90 0.10
N TYR A 301 -9.87 -19.19 -0.95
CA TYR A 301 -10.74 -18.25 -1.65
C TYR A 301 -11.89 -18.94 -2.38
N CYS A 302 -11.60 -19.92 -3.24
CA CYS A 302 -12.62 -20.56 -4.08
C CYS A 302 -13.65 -21.35 -3.29
N ASN A 303 -13.27 -21.95 -2.14
CA ASN A 303 -14.20 -22.66 -1.26
C ASN A 303 -14.87 -21.76 -0.21
N CYS A 304 -14.79 -20.43 -0.38
CA CYS A 304 -15.44 -19.46 0.51
C CYS A 304 -14.99 -19.53 1.98
N PHE A 305 -13.78 -20.02 2.23
CA PHE A 305 -13.13 -19.84 3.53
C PHE A 305 -12.73 -18.38 3.73
N ILE A 306 -12.20 -17.70 2.68
CA ILE A 306 -11.81 -16.29 2.74
C ILE A 306 -12.50 -15.41 1.67
N GLY A 307 -12.50 -14.10 1.94
CA GLY A 307 -13.11 -13.08 1.09
C GLY A 307 -14.63 -12.97 1.30
N LYS A 308 -15.24 -11.94 0.71
CA LYS A 308 -16.69 -11.74 0.78
C LYS A 308 -17.42 -12.91 0.12
N LYS A 309 -18.52 -13.33 0.73
CA LYS A 309 -19.38 -14.43 0.28
C LYS A 309 -20.57 -13.85 -0.49
N VAL A 310 -21.09 -14.60 -1.45
CA VAL A 310 -22.40 -14.31 -2.03
C VAL A 310 -23.43 -14.74 -0.98
N ASP A 311 -24.30 -13.84 -0.55
CA ASP A 311 -25.37 -14.19 0.38
C ASP A 311 -26.21 -15.33 -0.23
N ALA A 312 -26.46 -16.38 0.57
CA ALA A 312 -27.26 -17.54 0.18
C ALA A 312 -28.75 -17.21 0.12
#